data_AF-A0A7W0Q9M8-F1
#
_entry.id   AF-A0A7W0Q9M8-F1
#
_cell.length_a   1.000
_cell.length_b   1.000
_cell.length_c   1.000
_cell.angle_alpha   90.00
_cell.angle_beta   90.00
_cell.angle_gamma   90.00
#
_symmetry.space_group_name_H-M   'P 1'
#
loop_
_entity.id
_entity.type
_entity.pdbx_description
1 polymer ?
#
loop_
_entity_poly.entity_id
_entity_poly.type
_entity_poly.pdbx_seq_one_letter_code
_entity_poly.pdbx_strand_id
1 'polypeptide(L)'
;MKRVMLIAVLVAWAGCSKGPSEDQCKQLLEHLVDLEFKKAGAAASGDALKADLAKQKAAVIETKSGDFIAACKDKTAKSRVECALAATDLEAVGKCDEQ
;
A
#
# COMPACT_ATOMS: atom_id res chain seq x y z
N MET A 1 16.63 28.59 26.22
CA MET A 1 15.92 28.23 24.96
C MET A 1 16.29 26.81 24.54
N LYS A 2 15.43 25.82 24.77
CA LYS A 2 15.15 24.74 23.81
C LYS A 2 13.98 23.92 24.34
N ARG A 3 12.83 24.19 23.73
CA ARG A 3 11.55 23.56 23.98
C ARG A 3 11.58 22.15 23.38
N VAL A 4 11.09 21.19 24.16
CA VAL A 4 10.08 20.19 23.77
C VAL A 4 10.30 19.49 22.41
N MET A 5 10.61 18.19 22.42
CA MET A 5 9.61 17.19 22.02
C MET A 5 10.03 15.77 22.43
N LEU A 6 9.20 15.19 23.28
CA LEU A 6 9.08 13.77 23.56
C LEU A 6 8.76 13.03 22.25
N ILE A 7 9.71 12.26 21.71
CA ILE A 7 9.37 11.21 20.74
C ILE A 7 8.90 10.02 21.57
N ALA A 8 7.63 10.05 21.95
CA ALA A 8 6.90 8.87 22.37
C ALA A 8 6.86 7.92 21.18
N VAL A 9 7.82 6.99 21.13
CA VAL A 9 7.73 5.80 20.30
C VAL A 9 6.58 4.98 20.87
N LEU A 10 5.36 5.29 20.41
CA LEU A 10 4.22 4.39 20.46
C LEU A 10 4.58 3.19 19.59
N VAL A 11 5.35 2.24 20.16
CA VAL A 11 5.36 0.87 19.68
C VAL A 11 3.96 0.36 19.93
N ALA A 12 3.10 0.53 18.94
CA ALA A 12 1.80 -0.09 18.91
C ALA A 12 2.05 -1.59 19.10
N TRP A 13 1.73 -2.09 20.29
CA TRP A 13 1.46 -3.49 20.52
C TRP A 13 0.31 -3.86 19.59
N ALA A 14 0.65 -4.33 18.39
CA ALA A 14 -0.27 -4.95 17.48
C ALA A 14 -0.84 -6.19 18.18
N GLY A 15 -2.06 -6.05 18.68
CA GLY A 15 -2.84 -7.14 19.24
C GLY A 15 -2.91 -8.34 18.30
N CYS A 16 -2.87 -9.52 18.91
CA CYS A 16 -2.97 -10.86 18.32
C CYS A 16 -4.04 -10.99 17.23
N SER A 17 -3.66 -10.68 16.00
CA SER A 17 -4.33 -11.13 14.77
C SER A 17 -3.19 -11.53 13.83
N LYS A 18 -3.18 -12.81 13.44
CA LYS A 18 -2.07 -13.45 12.70
C LYS A 18 -1.90 -12.90 11.27
N GLY A 19 -2.86 -12.11 10.80
CA GLY A 19 -2.87 -11.48 9.48
C GLY A 19 -3.14 -9.96 9.56
N PRO A 20 -2.95 -9.24 8.44
CA PRO A 20 -3.21 -7.81 8.31
C PRO A 20 -4.71 -7.50 8.48
N SER A 21 -5.02 -6.27 8.91
CA SER A 21 -6.42 -5.81 8.94
C SER A 21 -6.96 -5.59 7.53
N GLU A 22 -8.29 -5.54 7.41
CA GLU A 22 -8.94 -5.21 6.15
C GLU A 22 -8.52 -3.85 5.60
N ASP A 23 -8.39 -2.85 6.48
CA ASP A 23 -7.94 -1.51 6.08
C ASP A 23 -6.49 -1.52 5.61
N GLN A 24 -5.60 -2.28 6.26
CA GLN A 24 -4.22 -2.46 5.79
C GLN A 24 -4.18 -3.09 4.39
N CYS A 25 -5.07 -4.05 4.11
CA CYS A 25 -5.18 -4.66 2.78
C CYS A 25 -5.76 -3.72 1.73
N LYS A 26 -6.75 -2.88 2.08
CA LYS A 26 -7.25 -1.82 1.18
C LYS A 26 -6.14 -0.82 0.85
N GLN A 27 -5.44 -0.34 1.86
CA GLN A 27 -4.30 0.57 1.70
C GLN A 27 -3.22 -0.07 0.82
N LEU A 28 -2.94 -1.36 1.01
CA LEU A 28 -1.95 -2.06 0.19
C LEU A 28 -2.37 -2.11 -1.28
N LEU A 29 -3.64 -2.43 -1.58
CA LEU A 29 -4.14 -2.44 -2.96
C LEU A 29 -4.01 -1.06 -3.60
N GLU A 30 -4.44 -0.01 -2.91
CA GLU A 30 -4.36 1.37 -3.41
C GLU A 30 -2.91 1.79 -3.66
N HIS A 31 -2.00 1.42 -2.76
CA HIS A 31 -0.57 1.71 -2.86
C HIS A 31 0.07 0.98 -4.04
N LEU A 32 -0.17 -0.32 -4.20
CA LEU A 32 0.35 -1.10 -5.33
C LEU A 32 -0.12 -0.55 -6.67
N VAL A 33 -1.41 -0.21 -6.77
CA VAL A 33 -1.95 0.42 -7.98
C VAL A 33 -1.34 1.80 -8.17
N ASP A 34 -1.10 2.59 -7.12
CA ASP A 34 -0.38 3.85 -7.24
C ASP A 34 1.03 3.68 -7.80
N LEU A 35 1.79 2.71 -7.29
CA LEU A 35 3.15 2.43 -7.76
C LEU A 35 3.17 1.97 -9.23
N GLU A 36 2.23 1.12 -9.63
CA GLU A 36 2.08 0.68 -11.02
C GLU A 36 1.75 1.86 -11.95
N PHE A 37 0.83 2.72 -11.53
CA PHE A 37 0.44 3.91 -12.28
C PHE A 37 1.50 4.99 -12.27
N LYS A 38 2.31 5.11 -11.22
CA LYS A 38 3.47 6.01 -11.18
C LYS A 38 4.55 5.52 -12.14
N LYS A 39 4.78 4.21 -12.22
CA LYS A 39 5.69 3.58 -13.18
C LYS A 39 5.21 3.76 -14.62
N ALA A 40 3.93 3.51 -14.89
CA ALA A 40 3.33 3.67 -16.22
C ALA A 40 3.14 5.15 -16.62
N GLY A 41 2.71 5.98 -15.68
CA GLY A 41 2.39 7.39 -15.82
C GLY A 41 3.59 8.33 -15.79
N ALA A 42 4.78 7.86 -15.38
CA ALA A 42 6.04 8.56 -15.65
C ALA A 42 6.23 8.85 -17.16
N ALA A 43 5.56 8.09 -18.03
CA ALA A 43 5.50 8.34 -19.48
C ALA A 43 4.30 9.22 -19.93
N ALA A 44 3.32 9.50 -19.06
CA ALA A 44 2.12 10.26 -19.41
C ALA A 44 2.27 11.75 -19.08
N SER A 45 2.44 12.58 -20.10
CA SER A 45 2.76 14.02 -19.95
C SER A 45 1.57 14.99 -20.12
N GLY A 46 0.31 14.52 -20.05
CA GLY A 46 -0.88 15.36 -20.24
C GLY A 46 -1.93 15.24 -19.12
N ASP A 47 -2.53 16.36 -18.71
CA ASP A 47 -3.49 16.39 -17.59
C ASP A 47 -4.81 15.63 -17.89
N ALA A 48 -5.22 15.55 -19.15
CA ALA A 48 -6.34 14.71 -19.57
C ALA A 48 -6.05 13.21 -19.36
N LEU A 49 -4.82 12.77 -19.64
CA LEU A 49 -4.39 11.38 -19.43
C LEU A 49 -4.30 11.03 -17.94
N LYS A 50 -3.93 11.99 -17.07
CA LYS A 50 -3.94 11.78 -15.61
C LYS A 50 -5.35 11.56 -15.06
N ALA A 51 -6.34 12.29 -15.55
CA ALA A 51 -7.73 12.14 -15.11
C ALA A 51 -8.33 10.79 -15.55
N ASP A 52 -8.01 10.33 -16.76
CA ASP A 52 -8.44 9.01 -17.23
C ASP A 52 -7.70 7.87 -16.52
N LEU A 53 -6.41 8.03 -16.23
CA LEU A 53 -5.65 7.11 -15.38
C LEU A 53 -6.26 7.01 -13.97
N ALA A 54 -6.71 8.11 -13.38
CA ALA A 54 -7.37 8.08 -12.07
C ALA A 54 -8.67 7.27 -12.09
N LYS A 55 -9.48 7.38 -13.16
CA LYS A 55 -10.69 6.55 -13.34
C LYS A 55 -10.35 5.09 -13.53
N GLN A 56 -9.32 4.78 -14.31
CA GLN A 56 -8.85 3.40 -14.49
C GLN A 56 -8.33 2.80 -13.17
N LYS A 57 -7.57 3.57 -12.38
CA LYS A 57 -7.13 3.17 -11.03
C LYS A 57 -8.32 2.81 -10.14
N ALA A 58 -9.35 3.67 -10.08
CA ALA A 58 -10.55 3.42 -9.31
C ALA A 58 -11.29 2.14 -9.76
N ALA A 59 -11.45 1.94 -11.07
CA ALA A 59 -12.11 0.76 -11.63
C ALA A 59 -11.34 -0.53 -11.33
N VAL A 60 -10.00 -0.49 -11.38
CA VAL A 60 -9.14 -1.64 -11.02
C VAL A 60 -9.28 -1.96 -9.54
N ILE A 61 -9.24 -0.95 -8.67
CA ILE A 61 -9.42 -1.14 -7.22
C ILE A 61 -10.80 -1.75 -6.94
N GLU A 62 -11.87 -1.19 -7.49
CA GLU A 62 -13.23 -1.70 -7.32
C GLU A 62 -13.33 -3.17 -7.74
N THR A 63 -12.86 -3.49 -8.94
CA THR A 63 -12.95 -4.84 -9.52
C THR A 63 -12.11 -5.86 -8.76
N LYS A 64 -10.94 -5.48 -8.25
CA LYS A 64 -9.97 -6.40 -7.63
C LYS A 64 -10.07 -6.43 -6.09
N SER A 65 -10.76 -5.46 -5.49
CA SER A 65 -10.81 -5.27 -4.04
C SER A 65 -11.25 -6.52 -3.28
N GLY A 66 -12.36 -7.14 -3.67
CA GLY A 66 -12.91 -8.31 -2.96
C GLY A 66 -11.91 -9.46 -2.85
N ASP A 67 -11.43 -9.96 -3.99
CA ASP A 67 -10.49 -11.08 -4.04
C ASP A 67 -9.13 -10.73 -3.44
N PHE A 68 -8.64 -9.51 -3.67
CA PHE A 68 -7.36 -9.05 -3.13
C PHE A 68 -7.41 -8.94 -1.61
N ILE A 69 -8.45 -8.31 -1.05
CA ILE A 69 -8.59 -8.11 0.39
C ILE A 69 -8.72 -9.46 1.10
N ALA A 70 -9.52 -10.37 0.55
CA ALA A 70 -9.64 -11.73 1.09
C ALA A 70 -8.29 -12.46 1.09
N ALA A 71 -7.60 -12.48 -0.06
CA ALA A 71 -6.28 -13.11 -0.16
C ALA A 71 -5.24 -12.45 0.76
N CYS A 72 -5.26 -11.13 0.88
CA CYS A 72 -4.34 -10.38 1.73
C CYS A 72 -4.54 -10.72 3.22
N LYS A 73 -5.79 -10.78 3.70
CA LYS A 73 -6.10 -11.13 5.09
C LYS A 73 -5.70 -12.57 5.44
N ASP A 74 -5.89 -13.49 4.48
CA ASP A 74 -5.76 -14.92 4.74
C ASP A 74 -4.35 -15.48 4.43
N LYS A 75 -3.65 -14.90 3.44
CA LYS A 75 -2.43 -15.48 2.87
C LYS A 75 -1.20 -14.59 3.00
N THR A 76 -1.36 -13.33 3.38
CA THR A 76 -0.24 -12.40 3.48
C THR A 76 0.12 -12.16 4.95
N ALA A 77 1.40 -12.31 5.28
CA ALA A 77 1.88 -11.96 6.60
C ALA A 77 1.74 -10.44 6.83
N LYS A 78 1.34 -10.05 8.04
CA LYS A 78 1.19 -8.63 8.40
C LYS A 78 2.48 -7.82 8.18
N SER A 79 3.64 -8.41 8.52
CA SER A 79 4.96 -7.80 8.29
C SER A 79 5.24 -7.50 6.81
N ARG A 80 4.79 -8.39 5.91
CA ARG A 80 4.92 -8.18 4.47
C ARG A 80 4.05 -7.04 3.98
N VAL A 81 2.83 -6.92 4.50
CA VAL A 81 1.94 -5.77 4.19
C VAL A 81 2.55 -4.46 4.67
N GLU A 82 3.10 -4.44 5.89
CA GLU A 82 3.75 -3.26 6.45
C GLU A 82 5.00 -2.85 5.66
N CYS A 83 5.83 -3.82 5.25
CA CYS A 83 6.97 -3.57 4.36
C CYS A 83 6.51 -3.00 3.01
N ALA A 84 5.51 -3.60 2.38
CA ALA A 84 5.04 -3.18 1.07
C ALA A 84 4.40 -1.78 1.10
N LEU A 85 3.70 -1.43 2.19
CA LEU A 85 3.17 -0.07 2.40
C LEU A 85 4.26 0.98 2.59
N ALA A 86 5.44 0.59 3.11
CA ALA A 86 6.59 1.47 3.24
C ALA A 86 7.44 1.57 1.96
N ALA A 87 7.21 0.71 0.97
CA ALA A 87 7.98 0.65 -0.26
C ALA A 87 7.68 1.84 -1.19
N THR A 88 8.72 2.40 -1.81
CA THR A 88 8.62 3.59 -2.69
C THR A 88 8.39 3.25 -4.16
N ASP A 89 8.58 1.99 -4.52
CA ASP A 89 8.48 1.43 -5.86
C ASP A 89 8.22 -0.08 -5.80
N LEU A 90 7.88 -0.68 -6.95
CA LEU A 90 7.52 -2.09 -7.04
C LEU A 90 8.72 -3.03 -6.83
N GLU A 91 9.95 -2.57 -7.03
CA GLU A 91 11.14 -3.37 -6.76
C GLU A 91 11.32 -3.55 -5.25
N ALA A 92 11.14 -2.48 -4.49
CA ALA A 92 11.16 -2.51 -3.03
C ALA A 92 10.01 -3.36 -2.45
N VAL A 93 8.83 -3.36 -3.07
CA VAL A 93 7.73 -4.29 -2.70
C VAL A 93 8.16 -5.74 -2.88
N GLY A 94 8.81 -6.08 -3.99
CA GLY A 94 9.26 -7.46 -4.28
C GLY A 94 10.26 -7.99 -3.24
N LYS A 95 11.07 -7.11 -2.65
CA LYS A 95 12.03 -7.46 -1.58
C LYS A 95 11.36 -7.74 -0.23
N CYS A 96 10.07 -7.42 -0.06
CA CYS A 96 9.33 -7.72 1.16
C CYS A 96 9.04 -9.21 1.35
N ASP A 97 9.21 -10.03 0.30
CA ASP A 97 9.12 -11.49 0.36
C ASP A 97 10.40 -12.17 0.87
N GLU A 98 11.51 -11.44 0.94
CA GLU A 98 12.83 -11.96 1.33
C GLU A 98 13.11 -11.79 2.84
N GLN A 99 12.13 -11.31 3.62
CA GLN A 99 12.25 -11.03 5.06
C GLN A 99 11.81 -12.17 5.97
#